data_AF-A0AAW2FZS3-F1
#
_entry.id   AF-A0AAW2FZS3-F1
#
_cell.length_a   1.000
_cell.length_b   1.000
_cell.length_c   1.000
_cell.angle_alpha   90.00
_cell.angle_beta   90.00
_cell.angle_gamma   90.00
#
_symmetry.space_group_name_H-M   'P 1'
#
loop_
_entity.id
_entity.type
_entity.pdbx_description
1 polymer ?
#
loop_
_entity_poly.entity_id
_entity_poly.type
_entity_poly.pdbx_seq_one_letter_code
_entity_poly.pdbx_strand_id
1 'polypeptide(L)'
;MKKHDEAVVAFRHALQALDDARMSLERKQKFEADIRVMLAVMDKGKQLNEAAMKNLSKIHNRQKPNVHSEDKFIPVKKRNPLYPACSKAVEIKDEGGDVGRHAVATREIAPGEIVIVERPHCKFLLAENRLTHCHLCFARIFVPIPAACHTCSCVAYCSRRCRDADAQVHSRECKLLPALWHSKTSITCFLALRAITRRPFEETMKLKERLRDFKSMPKISAENPYRGDDYSTTFYNLVTHEDKRLPEDIFHRAYMAAWLFRLLRIGEYLSENVKTIDSADSKLSDEELFIAGLLLHNLQLLQFNSHEISELIRPKGEKTLAKAKSMFIGGGVYPTVAMLNHSCNPGVIRYFIGTTMIVRAIRTIGAGEEISENYGPIFTTMPESERKRKLRVQYWFDCNCEACSGHWPLLDELDPTVLRFKCETGPSCGNVLLVRSDTNEFMIGCAKCGKSTNILKGLKILQDTDALFRTASTNLEQGQNEQALKAYLEILKLLDETLALPIKDYHVCQQGVRLCSLALGNVAYV
;
A
#
# COMPACT_ATOMS: atom_id res chain seq x y z
N MET A 1 -14.02 10.72 36.43
CA MET A 1 -15.49 10.46 36.44
C MET A 1 -15.84 9.33 37.40
N LYS A 2 -15.71 9.48 38.73
CA LYS A 2 -15.88 8.32 39.64
C LYS A 2 -17.02 8.41 40.67
N LYS A 3 -17.84 9.48 40.71
CA LYS A 3 -18.90 9.65 41.73
C LYS A 3 -20.13 10.46 41.25
N HIS A 4 -20.64 10.18 40.04
CA HIS A 4 -21.78 10.94 39.48
C HIS A 4 -23.06 10.73 40.30
N ASP A 5 -23.41 9.48 40.61
CA ASP A 5 -24.63 9.18 41.35
C ASP A 5 -24.59 9.71 42.81
N GLU A 6 -23.42 9.69 43.47
CA GLU A 6 -23.24 10.32 44.79
C GLU A 6 -23.48 11.83 44.77
N ALA A 7 -23.02 12.51 43.71
CA ALA A 7 -23.22 13.95 43.55
C ALA A 7 -24.69 14.31 43.28
N VAL A 8 -25.42 13.50 42.50
CA VAL A 8 -26.87 13.69 42.27
C VAL A 8 -27.65 13.55 43.58
N VAL A 9 -27.31 12.54 44.40
CA VAL A 9 -27.92 12.35 45.72
C VAL A 9 -27.63 13.54 46.63
N ALA A 10 -26.38 14.03 46.65
CA ALA A 10 -26.01 15.20 47.44
C ALA A 10 -26.79 16.47 47.04
N PHE A 11 -26.98 16.72 45.74
CA PHE A 11 -27.79 17.84 45.27
C PHE A 11 -29.29 17.71 45.62
N ARG A 12 -29.84 16.49 45.61
CA ARG A 12 -31.23 16.25 46.05
C ARG A 12 -31.41 16.45 47.55
N HIS A 13 -30.46 15.99 48.37
CA HIS A 13 -30.46 16.28 49.80
C HIS A 13 -30.30 17.77 50.08
N ALA A 14 -29.50 18.48 49.28
CA ALA A 14 -29.36 19.93 49.39
C ALA A 14 -30.67 20.67 49.11
N LEU A 15 -31.49 20.21 48.14
CA LEU A 15 -32.83 20.74 47.90
C LEU A 15 -33.76 20.53 49.09
N GLN A 16 -33.77 19.32 49.67
CA GLN A 16 -34.59 19.01 50.85
C GLN A 16 -34.16 19.83 52.07
N ALA A 17 -32.86 19.96 52.31
CA ALA A 17 -32.34 20.77 53.40
C ALA A 17 -32.60 22.27 53.20
N LEU A 18 -32.78 22.71 51.95
CA LEU A 18 -33.15 24.10 51.63
C LEU A 18 -34.55 24.44 52.14
N ASP A 19 -35.45 23.46 52.20
CA ASP A 19 -36.82 23.64 52.70
C ASP A 19 -36.84 24.08 54.16
N ASP A 20 -35.92 23.56 54.98
CA ASP A 20 -35.80 23.87 56.40
C ASP A 20 -34.80 25.00 56.71
N ALA A 21 -34.13 25.54 55.70
CA ALA A 21 -33.07 26.53 55.89
C ALA A 21 -33.64 27.92 56.24
N ARG A 22 -33.13 28.50 57.33
CA ARG A 22 -33.45 29.88 57.75
C ARG A 22 -32.70 30.91 56.91
N MET A 23 -33.23 31.23 55.73
CA MET A 23 -32.70 32.26 54.84
C MET A 23 -33.82 33.02 54.11
N SER A 24 -33.48 34.15 53.47
CA SER A 24 -34.47 34.94 52.72
C SER A 24 -35.05 34.15 51.54
N LEU A 25 -36.33 34.39 51.23
CA LEU A 25 -37.04 33.72 50.15
C LEU A 25 -36.31 33.84 48.80
N GLU A 26 -35.76 35.02 48.52
CA GLU A 26 -35.03 35.31 47.29
C GLU A 26 -33.72 34.51 47.18
N ARG A 27 -32.98 34.34 48.29
CA ARG A 27 -31.78 33.49 48.33
C ARG A 27 -32.13 32.01 48.19
N LYS A 28 -33.22 31.59 48.83
CA LYS A 28 -33.72 30.21 48.75
C LYS A 28 -34.10 29.86 47.31
N GLN A 29 -34.87 30.72 46.63
CA GLN A 29 -35.24 30.53 45.22
C GLN A 29 -34.01 30.49 44.30
N LYS A 30 -32.99 31.34 44.57
CA LYS A 30 -31.75 31.33 43.80
C LYS A 30 -30.98 30.02 43.96
N PHE A 31 -30.76 29.55 45.18
CA PHE A 31 -30.09 28.28 45.42
C PHE A 31 -30.87 27.10 44.83
N GLU A 32 -32.20 27.13 44.93
CA GLU A 32 -33.05 26.11 44.33
C GLU A 32 -32.90 26.08 42.80
N ALA A 33 -32.91 27.23 42.14
CA ALA A 33 -32.69 27.35 40.71
C ALA A 33 -31.29 26.84 40.30
N ASP A 34 -30.24 27.22 41.03
CA ASP A 34 -28.87 26.81 40.75
C ASP A 34 -28.69 25.29 40.91
N ILE A 35 -29.27 24.69 41.97
CA ILE A 35 -29.23 23.24 42.19
C ILE A 35 -30.00 22.50 41.09
N ARG A 36 -31.18 23.00 40.68
CA ARG A 36 -31.97 22.42 39.59
C ARG A 36 -31.23 22.48 38.25
N VAL A 37 -30.52 23.58 37.97
CA VAL A 37 -29.67 23.70 36.77
C VAL A 37 -28.53 22.67 36.81
N MET A 38 -27.86 22.52 37.96
CA MET A 38 -26.78 21.53 38.09
C MET A 38 -27.28 20.10 37.92
N LEU A 39 -28.44 19.75 38.51
CA LEU A 39 -29.08 18.46 38.28
C LEU A 39 -29.42 18.22 36.80
N ALA A 40 -29.96 19.23 36.11
CA ALA A 40 -30.27 19.14 34.68
C ALA A 40 -29.01 18.97 33.81
N VAL A 41 -27.91 19.67 34.14
CA VAL A 41 -26.62 19.52 33.46
C VAL A 41 -26.05 18.13 33.70
N MET A 42 -26.15 17.62 34.92
CA MET A 42 -25.67 16.28 35.28
C MET A 42 -26.49 15.17 34.59
N ASP A 43 -27.81 15.32 34.52
CA ASP A 43 -28.70 14.40 33.80
C ASP A 43 -28.44 14.43 32.30
N LYS A 44 -28.23 15.62 31.72
CA LYS A 44 -27.86 15.75 30.30
C LYS A 44 -26.48 15.16 30.03
N GLY A 45 -25.53 15.33 30.94
CA GLY A 45 -24.22 14.67 30.89
C GLY A 45 -24.31 13.15 31.00
N LYS A 46 -25.23 12.62 31.82
CA LYS A 46 -25.52 11.18 31.93
C LYS A 46 -26.18 10.66 30.66
N GLN A 47 -27.15 11.36 30.09
CA GLN A 47 -27.77 11.01 28.81
C GLN A 47 -26.77 11.01 27.65
N LEU A 48 -25.84 11.98 27.60
CA LEU A 48 -24.78 12.03 26.60
C LEU A 48 -23.77 10.88 26.79
N ASN A 49 -23.43 10.53 28.03
CA ASN A 49 -22.58 9.38 28.35
C ASN A 49 -23.29 8.04 28.08
N GLU A 50 -24.59 7.93 28.34
CA GLU A 50 -25.40 6.74 28.04
C GLU A 50 -25.64 6.60 26.53
N ALA A 51 -25.79 7.70 25.79
CA ALA A 51 -25.80 7.71 24.33
C ALA A 51 -24.43 7.31 23.76
N ALA A 52 -23.34 7.80 24.35
CA ALA A 52 -21.99 7.38 24.02
C ALA A 52 -21.76 5.90 24.38
N MET A 53 -22.30 5.40 25.50
CA MET A 53 -22.23 4.00 25.91
C MET A 53 -23.13 3.08 25.08
N LYS A 54 -24.30 3.53 24.60
CA LYS A 54 -25.13 2.84 23.61
C LYS A 54 -24.45 2.77 22.24
N ASN A 55 -23.69 3.81 21.88
CA ASN A 55 -22.81 3.75 20.71
C ASN A 55 -21.60 2.82 20.95
N LEU A 56 -21.07 2.72 22.18
CA LEU A 56 -20.02 1.77 22.56
C LEU A 56 -20.51 0.32 22.70
N SER A 57 -21.78 0.08 23.06
CA SER A 57 -22.37 -1.26 23.11
C SER A 57 -22.76 -1.77 21.71
N LYS A 58 -23.08 -0.87 20.78
CA LYS A 58 -23.04 -1.17 19.32
C LYS A 58 -21.62 -1.46 18.82
N ILE A 59 -20.58 -0.96 19.49
CA ILE A 59 -19.17 -1.30 19.20
C ILE A 59 -18.76 -2.63 19.86
N HIS A 60 -19.37 -3.04 20.99
CA HIS A 60 -19.09 -4.32 21.66
C HIS A 60 -19.84 -5.54 21.10
N ASN A 61 -20.78 -5.32 20.16
CA ASN A 61 -21.25 -6.37 19.25
C ASN A 61 -20.52 -6.33 17.89
N ARG A 62 -19.30 -5.77 17.83
CA ARG A 62 -18.33 -6.17 16.82
C ARG A 62 -17.92 -7.61 17.13
N GLN A 63 -18.69 -8.51 16.54
CA GLN A 63 -18.21 -9.58 15.67
C GLN A 63 -16.77 -10.01 15.96
N LYS A 64 -16.62 -11.30 16.26
CA LYS A 64 -15.40 -12.11 15.99
C LYS A 64 -14.51 -11.41 14.94
N PRO A 65 -13.19 -11.29 15.16
CA PRO A 65 -12.28 -10.50 14.32
C PRO A 65 -12.66 -10.70 12.85
N ASN A 66 -13.27 -9.66 12.27
CA ASN A 66 -14.06 -9.84 11.07
C ASN A 66 -13.16 -10.41 9.98
N VAL A 67 -13.63 -11.52 9.42
CA VAL A 67 -13.06 -12.21 8.29
C VAL A 67 -12.81 -11.16 7.18
N HIS A 68 -11.53 -11.01 6.84
CA HIS A 68 -10.89 -10.19 5.79
C HIS A 68 -11.30 -8.72 5.63
N SER A 69 -10.45 -7.79 6.10
CA SER A 69 -10.43 -6.36 5.71
C SER A 69 -10.40 -6.10 4.20
N GLU A 70 -10.05 -7.13 3.42
CA GLU A 70 -9.96 -7.13 1.97
C GLU A 70 -11.34 -7.21 1.30
N ASP A 71 -12.33 -7.83 1.96
CA ASP A 71 -13.71 -7.97 1.44
C ASP A 71 -14.41 -6.62 1.33
N LYS A 72 -13.95 -5.62 2.11
CA LYS A 72 -14.39 -4.23 2.00
C LYS A 72 -14.02 -3.61 0.65
N PHE A 73 -12.91 -4.03 0.06
CA PHE A 73 -12.36 -3.43 -1.17
C PHE A 73 -12.73 -4.25 -2.40
N ILE A 74 -12.45 -5.55 -2.39
CA ILE A 74 -12.86 -6.48 -3.45
C ILE A 74 -13.74 -7.56 -2.80
N PRO A 75 -15.07 -7.48 -2.99
CA PRO A 75 -15.98 -8.51 -2.50
C PRO A 75 -15.58 -9.89 -3.05
N VAL A 76 -15.68 -10.94 -2.23
CA VAL A 76 -15.27 -12.31 -2.59
C VAL A 76 -15.79 -12.75 -3.97
N LYS A 77 -17.08 -12.46 -4.28
CA LYS A 77 -17.71 -12.80 -5.57
C LYS A 77 -17.08 -12.11 -6.79
N LYS A 78 -16.36 -11.00 -6.56
CA LYS A 78 -15.66 -10.20 -7.58
C LYS A 78 -14.16 -10.49 -7.64
N ARG A 79 -13.62 -11.40 -6.82
CA ARG A 79 -12.22 -11.83 -6.88
C ARG A 79 -11.98 -12.79 -8.05
N ASN A 80 -10.79 -12.73 -8.62
CA ASN A 80 -10.34 -13.69 -9.61
C ASN A 80 -10.11 -15.04 -8.90
N PRO A 81 -10.73 -16.15 -9.37
CA PRO A 81 -10.58 -17.46 -8.74
C PRO A 81 -9.16 -18.02 -8.84
N LEU A 82 -8.40 -17.69 -9.88
CA LEU A 82 -7.01 -18.12 -10.08
C LEU A 82 -6.03 -17.26 -9.29
N TYR A 83 -6.34 -15.97 -9.13
CA TYR A 83 -5.52 -14.99 -8.42
C TYR A 83 -6.37 -14.24 -7.38
N PRO A 84 -6.62 -14.81 -6.19
CA PRO A 84 -7.59 -14.27 -5.24
C PRO A 84 -7.30 -12.86 -4.71
N ALA A 85 -6.05 -12.38 -4.80
CA ALA A 85 -5.69 -10.99 -4.48
C ALA A 85 -6.22 -10.00 -5.53
N CYS A 86 -6.48 -10.46 -6.75
CA CYS A 86 -6.97 -9.67 -7.86
C CYS A 86 -8.50 -9.64 -7.94
N SER A 87 -9.04 -8.57 -8.53
CA SER A 87 -10.41 -8.57 -9.05
C SER A 87 -10.52 -9.42 -10.33
N LYS A 88 -11.73 -9.83 -10.72
CA LYS A 88 -12.00 -10.50 -12.00
C LYS A 88 -11.62 -9.69 -13.24
N ALA A 89 -11.38 -8.38 -13.08
CA ALA A 89 -10.93 -7.52 -14.15
C ALA A 89 -9.45 -7.70 -14.51
N VAL A 90 -8.68 -8.47 -13.71
CA VAL A 90 -7.26 -8.72 -13.91
C VAL A 90 -7.04 -10.17 -14.30
N GLU A 91 -6.32 -10.39 -15.39
CA GLU A 91 -5.76 -11.67 -15.80
C GLU A 91 -4.24 -11.56 -15.75
N ILE A 92 -3.56 -12.64 -15.36
CA ILE A 92 -2.10 -12.72 -15.47
C ILE A 92 -1.78 -13.58 -16.68
N LYS A 93 -1.00 -13.03 -17.61
CA LYS A 93 -0.46 -13.73 -18.78
C LYS A 93 1.04 -13.91 -18.64
N ASP A 94 1.62 -14.79 -19.43
CA ASP A 94 3.07 -14.94 -19.57
C ASP A 94 3.42 -14.92 -21.06
N GLU A 95 4.03 -13.83 -21.50
CA GLU A 95 4.46 -13.64 -22.90
C GLU A 95 5.92 -14.07 -23.12
N GLY A 96 6.62 -14.49 -22.06
CA GLY A 96 8.03 -14.83 -22.11
C GLY A 96 8.91 -13.62 -22.49
N GLY A 97 10.16 -13.91 -22.88
CA GLY A 97 11.11 -12.89 -23.32
C GLY A 97 11.34 -11.79 -22.28
N ASP A 98 11.36 -10.53 -22.73
CA ASP A 98 11.58 -9.37 -21.86
C ASP A 98 10.31 -8.88 -21.13
N VAL A 99 9.13 -9.37 -21.51
CA VAL A 99 7.84 -9.02 -20.86
C VAL A 99 7.55 -9.96 -19.70
N GLY A 100 7.77 -11.26 -19.90
CA GLY A 100 7.51 -12.30 -18.92
C GLY A 100 6.04 -12.34 -18.47
N ARG A 101 5.84 -12.57 -17.16
CA ARG A 101 4.50 -12.54 -16.56
C ARG A 101 4.05 -11.12 -16.32
N HIS A 102 2.82 -10.80 -16.74
CA HIS A 102 2.26 -9.48 -16.61
C HIS A 102 0.75 -9.48 -16.39
N ALA A 103 0.23 -8.41 -15.79
CA ALA A 103 -1.19 -8.22 -15.56
C ALA A 103 -1.87 -7.53 -16.75
N VAL A 104 -2.99 -8.07 -17.22
CA VAL A 104 -3.78 -7.55 -18.33
C VAL A 104 -5.24 -7.38 -17.90
N ALA A 105 -5.88 -6.31 -18.37
CA ALA A 105 -7.28 -6.04 -18.09
C ALA A 105 -8.19 -6.94 -18.94
N THR A 106 -9.13 -7.66 -18.32
CA THR A 106 -10.09 -8.54 -19.02
C THR A 106 -11.30 -7.77 -19.57
N ARG A 107 -11.50 -6.55 -19.10
CA ARG A 107 -12.52 -5.59 -19.52
C ARG A 107 -11.97 -4.19 -19.32
N GLU A 108 -12.69 -3.18 -19.78
CA GLU A 108 -12.39 -1.80 -19.40
C GLU A 108 -12.46 -1.64 -17.87
N ILE A 109 -11.43 -1.03 -17.29
CA ILE A 109 -11.31 -0.68 -15.87
C ILE A 109 -11.39 0.84 -15.76
N ALA A 110 -12.38 1.33 -15.03
CA ALA A 110 -12.59 2.76 -14.84
C ALA A 110 -11.60 3.35 -13.82
N PRO A 111 -11.26 4.64 -13.92
CA PRO A 111 -10.51 5.34 -12.88
C PRO A 111 -11.15 5.12 -11.50
N GLY A 112 -10.33 4.75 -10.53
CA GLY A 112 -10.74 4.56 -9.14
C GLY A 112 -11.13 3.14 -8.76
N GLU A 113 -11.28 2.23 -9.72
CA GLU A 113 -11.48 0.81 -9.40
C GLU A 113 -10.27 0.23 -8.66
N ILE A 114 -10.54 -0.62 -7.66
CA ILE A 114 -9.49 -1.35 -6.94
C ILE A 114 -9.30 -2.70 -7.63
N VAL A 115 -8.11 -2.91 -8.16
CA VAL A 115 -7.80 -4.06 -9.00
C VAL A 115 -7.07 -5.17 -8.25
N ILE A 116 -6.26 -4.82 -7.24
CA ILE A 116 -5.54 -5.77 -6.39
C ILE A 116 -5.58 -5.32 -4.93
N VAL A 117 -5.77 -6.27 -4.04
CA VAL A 117 -5.63 -6.12 -2.59
C VAL A 117 -4.80 -7.28 -2.08
N GLU A 118 -3.59 -7.01 -1.62
CA GLU A 118 -2.64 -8.06 -1.25
C GLU A 118 -1.99 -7.82 0.11
N ARG A 119 -1.91 -8.88 0.93
CA ARG A 119 -1.08 -8.91 2.14
C ARG A 119 0.33 -9.34 1.76
N PRO A 120 1.35 -8.83 2.46
CA PRO A 120 2.72 -9.17 2.14
C PRO A 120 2.93 -10.64 2.45
N HIS A 121 3.68 -11.32 1.58
CA HIS A 121 4.29 -12.59 1.91
C HIS A 121 5.09 -12.39 3.20
N CYS A 122 6.23 -11.70 3.12
CA CYS A 122 7.01 -11.29 4.28
C CYS A 122 7.16 -9.76 4.30
N LYS A 123 7.44 -9.22 5.49
CA LYS A 123 7.61 -7.79 5.73
C LYS A 123 8.58 -7.55 6.87
N PHE A 124 9.33 -6.46 6.81
CA PHE A 124 10.30 -6.11 7.84
C PHE A 124 10.32 -4.60 8.10
N LEU A 125 10.25 -4.21 9.38
CA LEU A 125 10.19 -2.82 9.81
C LEU A 125 11.61 -2.23 9.86
N LEU A 126 11.79 -1.00 9.41
CA LEU A 126 13.06 -0.31 9.48
C LEU A 126 13.54 -0.12 10.93
N ALA A 127 14.86 -0.09 11.11
CA ALA A 127 15.51 0.01 12.41
C ALA A 127 15.10 1.28 13.16
N GLU A 128 15.00 2.39 12.43
CA GLU A 128 14.65 3.72 12.95
C GLU A 128 13.20 3.75 13.47
N ASN A 129 12.35 2.83 12.99
CA ASN A 129 10.95 2.75 13.35
C ASN A 129 10.64 1.68 14.40
N ARG A 130 11.62 0.87 14.82
CA ARG A 130 11.42 -0.33 15.67
C ARG A 130 10.78 -0.09 17.03
N LEU A 131 10.88 1.13 17.56
CA LEU A 131 10.27 1.54 18.84
C LEU A 131 9.09 2.51 18.68
N THR A 132 8.89 3.07 17.49
CA THR A 132 7.79 4.02 17.20
C THR A 132 6.61 3.34 16.51
N HIS A 133 6.83 2.18 15.90
CA HIS A 133 5.83 1.40 15.19
C HIS A 133 5.78 -0.02 15.73
N CYS A 134 4.60 -0.64 15.65
CA CYS A 134 4.40 -2.02 16.04
C CYS A 134 5.21 -2.94 15.13
N HIS A 135 6.06 -3.79 15.70
CA HIS A 135 6.92 -4.70 14.95
C HIS A 135 6.15 -5.67 14.04
N LEU A 136 4.92 -6.06 14.43
CA LEU A 136 4.05 -6.93 13.65
C LEU A 136 3.23 -6.18 12.61
N CYS A 137 2.41 -5.21 13.02
CA CYS A 137 1.40 -4.59 12.15
C CYS A 137 1.82 -3.26 11.53
N PHE A 138 2.99 -2.74 11.90
CA PHE A 138 3.57 -1.46 11.47
C PHE A 138 2.73 -0.22 11.83
N ALA A 139 1.63 -0.39 12.59
CA ALA A 139 0.89 0.75 13.11
C ALA A 139 1.77 1.55 14.07
N ARG A 140 1.78 2.87 13.91
CA ARG A 140 2.43 3.80 14.84
C ARG A 140 1.86 3.61 16.25
N ILE A 141 2.75 3.62 17.24
CA ILE A 141 2.43 3.38 18.64
C ILE A 141 2.11 4.71 19.30
N PHE A 142 0.89 4.85 19.82
CA PHE A 142 0.44 6.02 20.58
C PHE A 142 0.18 5.71 22.06
N VAL A 143 0.32 4.45 22.46
CA VAL A 143 0.12 4.04 23.86
C VAL A 143 1.34 4.44 24.70
N PRO A 144 1.15 4.99 25.92
CA PRO A 144 2.27 5.41 26.76
C PRO A 144 3.21 4.27 27.16
N ILE A 145 2.67 3.06 27.31
CA ILE A 145 3.41 1.85 27.67
C ILE A 145 3.12 0.78 26.61
N PRO A 146 3.92 0.69 25.54
CA PRO A 146 3.74 -0.35 24.54
C PRO A 146 4.05 -1.73 25.11
N ALA A 147 3.46 -2.77 24.51
CA ALA A 147 3.89 -4.12 24.78
C ALA A 147 5.29 -4.32 24.18
N ALA A 148 6.18 -4.99 24.89
CA ALA A 148 7.54 -5.29 24.45
C ALA A 148 7.78 -6.80 24.44
N CYS A 149 8.81 -7.22 23.71
CA CYS A 149 9.36 -8.57 23.84
C CYS A 149 9.88 -8.77 25.26
N HIS A 150 9.63 -9.94 25.86
CA HIS A 150 10.13 -10.27 27.20
C HIS A 150 11.65 -10.54 27.24
N THR A 151 12.30 -10.62 26.06
CA THR A 151 13.71 -11.00 25.93
C THR A 151 14.61 -9.84 25.45
N CYS A 152 14.37 -9.24 24.28
CA CYS A 152 15.34 -8.30 23.69
C CYS A 152 15.13 -6.81 24.02
N SER A 153 13.98 -6.38 24.55
CA SER A 153 13.61 -4.95 24.70
C SER A 153 13.83 -4.07 23.46
N CYS A 154 14.02 -4.70 22.29
CA CYS A 154 14.56 -4.09 21.09
C CYS A 154 13.48 -3.74 20.05
N VAL A 155 12.26 -4.26 20.27
CA VAL A 155 11.06 -4.07 19.47
C VAL A 155 9.91 -3.63 20.36
N ALA A 156 8.98 -2.88 19.78
CA ALA A 156 7.74 -2.48 20.44
C ALA A 156 6.51 -2.98 19.67
N TYR A 157 5.41 -3.19 20.39
CA TYR A 157 4.12 -3.62 19.85
C TYR A 157 3.01 -2.70 20.34
N CYS A 158 2.03 -2.41 19.46
CA CYS A 158 0.89 -1.57 19.82
C CYS A 158 -0.06 -2.22 20.85
N SER A 159 0.02 -3.54 21.03
CA SER A 159 -0.82 -4.30 21.98
C SER A 159 -0.17 -5.64 22.33
N ARG A 160 -0.58 -6.22 23.47
CA ARG A 160 -0.20 -7.60 23.86
C ARG A 160 -0.60 -8.61 22.79
N ARG A 161 -1.78 -8.44 22.17
CA ARG A 161 -2.24 -9.26 21.04
C ARG A 161 -1.24 -9.28 19.88
N CYS A 162 -0.69 -8.14 19.49
CA CYS A 162 0.31 -8.10 18.41
C CYS A 162 1.64 -8.75 18.82
N ARG A 163 2.08 -8.54 20.06
CA ARG A 163 3.27 -9.22 20.60
C ARG A 163 3.10 -10.74 20.58
N ASP A 164 1.97 -11.23 21.10
CA ASP A 164 1.72 -12.66 21.25
C ASP A 164 1.53 -13.34 19.88
N ALA A 165 0.92 -12.66 18.92
CA ALA A 165 0.79 -13.14 17.54
C ALA A 165 2.13 -13.21 16.79
N ASP A 166 3.10 -12.37 17.16
CA ASP A 166 4.43 -12.33 16.54
C ASP A 166 5.46 -13.20 17.27
N ALA A 167 5.17 -13.64 18.50
CA ALA A 167 6.13 -14.23 19.43
C ALA A 167 6.93 -15.41 18.83
N GLN A 168 6.29 -16.27 18.04
CA GLN A 168 6.93 -17.43 17.42
C GLN A 168 7.91 -17.06 16.30
N VAL A 169 7.58 -16.04 15.50
CA VAL A 169 8.48 -15.55 14.44
C VAL A 169 9.59 -14.73 15.07
N HIS A 170 9.23 -13.82 15.98
CA HIS A 170 10.18 -12.98 16.67
C HIS A 170 11.17 -13.77 17.50
N SER A 171 10.77 -14.84 18.21
CA SER A 171 11.71 -15.63 19.02
C SER A 171 12.90 -16.17 18.20
N ARG A 172 12.63 -16.63 16.98
CA ARG A 172 13.65 -17.13 16.03
C ARG A 172 14.60 -16.02 15.53
N GLU A 173 14.13 -14.77 15.52
CA GLU A 173 14.90 -13.62 15.04
C GLU A 173 15.48 -12.77 16.19
N CYS A 174 14.96 -12.92 17.41
CA CYS A 174 15.11 -12.00 18.54
C CYS A 174 16.56 -11.64 18.84
N LYS A 175 17.43 -12.65 18.91
CA LYS A 175 18.87 -12.50 19.17
C LYS A 175 19.65 -11.96 17.95
N LEU A 176 19.10 -12.07 16.75
CA LEU A 176 19.73 -11.67 15.49
C LEU A 176 19.48 -10.19 15.17
N LEU A 177 18.33 -9.65 15.61
CA LEU A 177 17.91 -8.29 15.27
C LEU A 177 18.95 -7.20 15.58
N PRO A 178 19.64 -7.19 16.74
CA PRO A 178 20.66 -6.18 17.00
C PRO A 178 21.79 -6.22 15.97
N ALA A 179 22.32 -7.40 15.65
CA ALA A 179 23.40 -7.54 14.67
C ALA A 179 22.94 -7.10 13.27
N LEU A 180 21.73 -7.51 12.86
CA LEU A 180 21.13 -7.10 11.60
C LEU A 180 21.02 -5.57 11.51
N TRP A 181 20.45 -4.89 12.51
CA TRP A 181 20.31 -3.42 12.46
C TRP A 181 21.65 -2.68 12.51
N HIS A 182 22.60 -3.12 13.33
CA HIS A 182 23.92 -2.47 13.41
C HIS A 182 24.74 -2.66 12.13
N SER A 183 24.47 -3.72 11.34
CA SER A 183 25.15 -3.95 10.06
C SER A 183 24.84 -2.88 9.00
N LYS A 184 23.73 -2.14 9.14
CA LYS A 184 23.22 -1.19 8.12
C LYS A 184 23.05 -1.81 6.73
N THR A 185 22.89 -3.13 6.64
CA THR A 185 22.65 -3.82 5.39
C THR A 185 21.28 -3.46 4.81
N SER A 186 21.09 -3.76 3.52
CA SER A 186 19.81 -3.49 2.85
C SER A 186 18.67 -4.25 3.52
N ILE A 187 17.48 -3.62 3.58
CA ILE A 187 16.23 -4.25 4.07
C ILE A 187 15.93 -5.59 3.37
N THR A 188 16.43 -5.79 2.15
CA THR A 188 16.34 -7.06 1.41
C THR A 188 17.02 -8.21 2.16
N CYS A 189 18.10 -7.97 2.88
CA CYS A 189 18.76 -8.99 3.72
C CYS A 189 17.85 -9.46 4.86
N PHE A 190 17.12 -8.52 5.46
CA PHE A 190 16.18 -8.79 6.54
C PHE A 190 14.95 -9.54 6.02
N LEU A 191 14.45 -9.17 4.82
CA LEU A 191 13.37 -9.89 4.14
C LEU A 191 13.80 -11.30 3.71
N ALA A 192 15.04 -11.50 3.26
CA ALA A 192 15.58 -12.80 2.87
C ALA A 192 15.61 -13.76 4.05
N LEU A 193 16.09 -13.28 5.21
CA LEU A 193 16.09 -14.02 6.45
C LEU A 193 14.65 -14.31 6.92
N ARG A 194 13.78 -13.29 6.95
CA ARG A 194 12.38 -13.42 7.39
C ARG A 194 11.53 -14.32 6.50
N ALA A 195 11.82 -14.41 5.21
CA ALA A 195 11.15 -15.34 4.30
C ALA A 195 11.33 -16.81 4.75
N ILE A 196 12.44 -17.11 5.42
CA ILE A 196 12.77 -18.42 5.98
C ILE A 196 12.28 -18.53 7.43
N THR A 197 12.72 -17.64 8.33
CA THR A 197 12.49 -17.71 9.79
C THR A 197 11.04 -17.53 10.20
N ARG A 198 10.16 -17.08 9.30
CA ARG A 198 8.72 -17.08 9.55
C ARG A 198 8.13 -18.48 9.71
N ARG A 199 8.80 -19.54 9.23
CA ARG A 199 8.42 -20.95 9.40
C ARG A 199 9.46 -21.66 10.29
N PRO A 200 9.06 -22.65 11.13
CA PRO A 200 9.99 -23.51 11.83
C PRO A 200 10.96 -24.22 10.86
N PHE A 201 12.14 -24.60 11.36
CA PHE A 201 13.17 -25.27 10.56
C PHE A 201 12.64 -26.56 9.89
N GLU A 202 11.87 -27.36 10.63
CA GLU A 202 11.30 -28.62 10.14
C GLU A 202 10.31 -28.40 8.99
N GLU A 203 9.55 -27.32 9.03
CA GLU A 203 8.65 -26.94 7.92
C GLU A 203 9.44 -26.45 6.71
N THR A 204 10.52 -25.70 6.94
CA THR A 204 11.41 -25.25 5.86
C THR A 204 12.10 -26.44 5.19
N MET A 205 12.47 -27.48 5.92
CA MET A 205 13.07 -28.70 5.32
C MET A 205 12.10 -29.43 4.39
N LYS A 206 10.78 -29.38 4.65
CA LYS A 206 9.77 -29.94 3.72
C LYS A 206 9.73 -29.20 2.38
N LEU A 207 10.27 -27.98 2.30
CA LEU A 207 10.41 -27.28 1.03
C LEU A 207 11.48 -27.92 0.13
N LYS A 208 12.49 -28.60 0.71
CA LYS A 208 13.56 -29.27 -0.05
C LYS A 208 12.99 -30.28 -1.05
N GLU A 209 12.02 -31.09 -0.62
CA GLU A 209 11.34 -32.04 -1.51
C GLU A 209 10.44 -31.33 -2.52
N ARG A 210 9.64 -30.35 -2.08
CA ARG A 210 8.73 -29.61 -2.96
C ARG A 210 9.45 -28.84 -4.07
N LEU A 211 10.63 -28.30 -3.78
CA LEU A 211 11.43 -27.54 -4.73
C LEU A 211 12.28 -28.43 -5.65
N ARG A 212 12.61 -29.66 -5.23
CA ARG A 212 13.26 -30.65 -6.12
C ARG A 212 12.36 -31.04 -7.28
N ASP A 213 11.07 -31.27 -7.01
CA ASP A 213 10.09 -31.66 -8.03
C ASP A 213 9.30 -30.47 -8.59
N PHE A 214 10.02 -29.39 -8.95
CA PHE A 214 9.38 -28.15 -9.40
C PHE A 214 8.44 -28.35 -10.61
N LYS A 215 8.76 -29.30 -11.50
CA LYS A 215 7.94 -29.64 -12.68
C LYS A 215 6.61 -30.33 -12.33
N SER A 216 6.49 -30.93 -11.14
CA SER A 216 5.24 -31.57 -10.68
C SER A 216 4.38 -30.65 -9.82
N MET A 217 4.76 -29.37 -9.67
CA MET A 217 3.98 -28.41 -8.91
C MET A 217 2.60 -28.20 -9.57
N PRO A 218 1.52 -28.18 -8.77
CA PRO A 218 0.18 -28.05 -9.31
C PRO A 218 0.04 -26.73 -10.07
N LYS A 219 -0.47 -26.82 -11.30
CA LYS A 219 -0.76 -25.65 -12.13
C LYS A 219 -1.79 -24.76 -11.44
N ILE A 220 -1.69 -23.46 -11.70
CA ILE A 220 -2.65 -22.48 -11.19
C ILE A 220 -4.04 -22.85 -11.75
N SER A 221 -4.99 -23.06 -10.85
CA SER A 221 -6.35 -23.48 -11.13
C SER A 221 -7.29 -22.92 -10.06
N ALA A 222 -8.60 -23.09 -10.20
CA ALA A 222 -9.54 -22.64 -9.17
C ALA A 222 -9.37 -23.44 -7.87
N GLU A 223 -8.94 -24.70 -7.97
CA GLU A 223 -8.66 -25.60 -6.86
C GLU A 223 -7.30 -25.34 -6.22
N ASN A 224 -6.33 -24.89 -7.02
CA ASN A 224 -5.00 -24.48 -6.58
C ASN A 224 -4.66 -23.05 -7.04
N PRO A 225 -5.24 -22.02 -6.39
CA PRO A 225 -5.04 -20.64 -6.79
C PRO A 225 -3.63 -20.14 -6.47
N TYR A 226 -3.19 -19.09 -7.16
CA TYR A 226 -1.97 -18.36 -6.86
C TYR A 226 -2.13 -17.60 -5.54
N ARG A 227 -1.40 -18.03 -4.51
CA ARG A 227 -1.48 -17.44 -3.19
C ARG A 227 -0.18 -16.76 -2.79
N GLY A 228 -0.23 -15.44 -2.56
CA GLY A 228 0.94 -14.66 -2.15
C GLY A 228 1.57 -15.08 -0.81
N ASP A 229 0.89 -15.88 0.02
CA ASP A 229 1.44 -16.43 1.27
C ASP A 229 2.22 -17.75 1.10
N ASP A 230 2.08 -18.43 -0.04
CA ASP A 230 2.86 -19.63 -0.36
C ASP A 230 4.33 -19.27 -0.66
N TYR A 231 5.26 -20.11 -0.23
CA TYR A 231 6.67 -19.93 -0.56
C TYR A 231 7.05 -20.65 -1.85
N SER A 232 6.67 -21.92 -1.99
CA SER A 232 7.16 -22.78 -3.07
C SER A 232 6.53 -22.44 -4.42
N THR A 233 5.23 -22.13 -4.46
CA THR A 233 4.51 -21.92 -5.73
C THR A 233 4.52 -20.47 -6.21
N THR A 234 4.71 -19.50 -5.31
CA THR A 234 4.57 -18.08 -5.63
C THR A 234 5.84 -17.29 -5.34
N PHE A 235 6.27 -17.18 -4.09
CA PHE A 235 7.45 -16.39 -3.69
C PHE A 235 8.75 -16.87 -4.35
N TYR A 236 9.02 -18.17 -4.30
CA TYR A 236 10.24 -18.76 -4.87
C TYR A 236 10.31 -18.56 -6.40
N ASN A 237 9.17 -18.39 -7.05
CA ASN A 237 9.05 -18.25 -8.50
C ASN A 237 9.10 -16.81 -8.99
N LEU A 238 9.38 -15.86 -8.11
CA LEU A 238 9.59 -14.47 -8.50
C LEU A 238 10.89 -14.32 -9.29
N VAL A 239 10.94 -13.32 -10.17
CA VAL A 239 12.06 -13.15 -11.10
C VAL A 239 13.37 -12.90 -10.35
N THR A 240 14.41 -13.68 -10.67
CA THR A 240 15.76 -13.55 -10.10
C THR A 240 16.75 -12.91 -11.05
N HIS A 241 16.46 -12.95 -12.36
CA HIS A 241 17.40 -12.70 -13.45
C HIS A 241 18.74 -13.43 -13.28
N GLU A 242 18.71 -14.63 -12.68
CA GLU A 242 19.89 -15.44 -12.38
C GLU A 242 20.79 -15.67 -13.61
N ASP A 243 20.16 -15.89 -14.78
CA ASP A 243 20.79 -16.08 -16.07
C ASP A 243 21.50 -14.84 -16.63
N LYS A 244 21.15 -13.64 -16.16
CA LYS A 244 21.72 -12.36 -16.60
C LYS A 244 22.76 -11.79 -15.61
N ARG A 245 23.00 -12.45 -14.48
CA ARG A 245 23.90 -11.91 -13.43
C ARG A 245 25.36 -12.07 -13.79
N LEU A 246 26.15 -11.05 -13.48
CA LEU A 246 27.60 -11.11 -13.57
C LEU A 246 28.19 -11.91 -12.39
N PRO A 247 29.36 -12.56 -12.56
CA PRO A 247 30.02 -13.28 -11.48
C PRO A 247 30.25 -12.45 -10.21
N GLU A 248 30.54 -11.16 -10.33
CA GLU A 248 30.75 -10.24 -9.21
C GLU A 248 29.47 -10.02 -8.39
N ASP A 249 28.32 -9.92 -9.07
CA ASP A 249 27.02 -9.78 -8.41
C ASP A 249 26.63 -11.08 -7.70
N ILE A 250 26.84 -12.24 -8.35
CA ILE A 250 26.64 -13.56 -7.73
C ILE A 250 27.54 -13.72 -6.50
N PHE A 251 28.82 -13.35 -6.59
CA PHE A 251 29.75 -13.41 -5.47
C PHE A 251 29.29 -12.52 -4.31
N HIS A 252 28.88 -11.28 -4.59
CA HIS A 252 28.36 -10.38 -3.56
C HIS A 252 27.14 -10.97 -2.84
N ARG A 253 26.18 -11.56 -3.58
CA ARG A 253 25.01 -12.20 -2.98
C ARG A 253 25.35 -13.46 -2.21
N ALA A 254 26.26 -14.29 -2.72
CA ALA A 254 26.73 -15.48 -2.03
C ALA A 254 27.40 -15.11 -0.70
N TYR A 255 28.22 -14.04 -0.69
CA TYR A 255 28.81 -13.50 0.54
C TYR A 255 27.74 -13.04 1.54
N MET A 256 26.75 -12.26 1.09
CA MET A 256 25.65 -11.83 1.95
C MET A 256 24.78 -13.00 2.45
N ALA A 257 24.53 -14.00 1.60
CA ALA A 257 23.82 -15.22 1.97
C ALA A 257 24.59 -16.02 3.02
N ALA A 258 25.90 -16.17 2.85
CA ALA A 258 26.77 -16.83 3.82
C ALA A 258 26.76 -16.08 5.16
N TRP A 259 26.83 -14.75 5.16
CA TRP A 259 26.73 -13.94 6.37
C TRP A 259 25.37 -14.11 7.08
N LEU A 260 24.25 -14.03 6.35
CA LEU A 260 22.92 -14.27 6.91
C LEU A 260 22.78 -15.70 7.45
N PHE A 261 23.33 -16.67 6.76
CA PHE A 261 23.34 -18.06 7.18
C PHE A 261 24.14 -18.24 8.48
N ARG A 262 25.29 -17.57 8.62
CA ARG A 262 26.07 -17.54 9.86
C ARG A 262 25.27 -16.97 11.03
N LEU A 263 24.46 -15.93 10.81
CA LEU A 263 23.54 -15.43 11.84
C LEU A 263 22.51 -16.51 12.26
N LEU A 264 21.93 -17.24 11.31
CA LEU A 264 21.00 -18.34 11.62
C LEU A 264 21.66 -19.48 12.40
N ARG A 265 22.93 -19.81 12.12
CA ARG A 265 23.72 -20.81 12.86
C ARG A 265 24.01 -20.39 14.30
N ILE A 266 24.35 -19.12 14.52
CA ILE A 266 24.57 -18.56 15.87
C ILE A 266 23.24 -18.47 16.64
N GLY A 267 22.15 -18.25 15.91
CA GLY A 267 20.80 -18.26 16.46
C GLY A 267 20.29 -19.64 16.83
N GLU A 268 19.02 -19.66 17.23
CA GLU A 268 18.28 -20.86 17.63
C GLU A 268 17.43 -21.42 16.48
N TYR A 269 17.67 -20.98 15.24
CA TYR A 269 16.87 -21.43 14.11
C TYR A 269 17.23 -22.84 13.68
N LEU A 270 18.53 -23.15 13.58
CA LEU A 270 19.02 -24.49 13.28
C LEU A 270 19.19 -25.28 14.59
N SER A 271 18.80 -26.54 14.58
CA SER A 271 19.02 -27.44 15.70
C SER A 271 20.49 -27.88 15.78
N GLU A 272 21.01 -28.09 17.00
CA GLU A 272 22.44 -28.41 17.22
C GLU A 272 22.90 -29.70 16.51
N ASN A 273 22.01 -30.67 16.34
CA ASN A 273 22.29 -31.91 15.61
C ASN A 273 22.46 -31.72 14.10
N VAL A 274 22.09 -30.57 13.54
CA VAL A 274 22.23 -30.26 12.11
C VAL A 274 23.49 -29.43 11.83
N LYS A 275 23.94 -28.64 12.82
CA LYS A 275 25.08 -27.75 12.68
C LYS A 275 26.37 -28.57 12.55
N THR A 276 27.08 -28.42 11.43
CA THR A 276 28.40 -29.04 11.31
C THR A 276 29.43 -28.31 12.18
N ILE A 277 30.61 -28.92 12.34
CA ILE A 277 31.72 -28.29 13.06
C ILE A 277 32.12 -27.01 12.32
N ASP A 278 32.31 -25.93 13.08
CA ASP A 278 32.76 -24.66 12.50
C ASP A 278 34.27 -24.64 12.27
N SER A 279 34.72 -25.32 11.21
CA SER A 279 36.11 -25.31 10.75
C SER A 279 36.20 -25.15 9.23
N ALA A 280 37.34 -24.64 8.75
CA ALA A 280 37.58 -24.44 7.32
C ALA A 280 37.53 -25.75 6.50
N ASP A 281 37.90 -26.86 7.13
CA ASP A 281 37.95 -28.18 6.50
C ASP A 281 36.60 -28.93 6.55
N SER A 282 35.65 -28.46 7.35
CA SER A 282 34.34 -29.09 7.50
C SER A 282 33.40 -28.68 6.37
N LYS A 283 32.85 -29.67 5.67
CA LYS A 283 31.76 -29.43 4.71
C LYS A 283 30.45 -29.19 5.48
N LEU A 284 29.66 -28.22 5.03
CA LEU A 284 28.31 -27.99 5.53
C LEU A 284 27.42 -29.21 5.26
N SER A 285 26.44 -29.44 6.13
CA SER A 285 25.45 -30.49 5.92
C SER A 285 24.54 -30.16 4.75
N ASP A 286 23.82 -31.18 4.29
CA ASP A 286 22.88 -31.12 3.18
C ASP A 286 21.70 -30.17 3.47
N GLU A 287 21.34 -30.03 4.74
CA GLU A 287 20.34 -29.11 5.28
C GLU A 287 20.88 -27.69 5.39
N GLU A 288 22.12 -27.53 5.86
CA GLU A 288 22.80 -26.23 5.95
C GLU A 288 23.00 -25.60 4.57
N LEU A 289 23.48 -26.38 3.60
CA LEU A 289 23.62 -25.95 2.21
C LEU A 289 22.27 -25.56 1.59
N PHE A 290 21.20 -26.28 1.93
CA PHE A 290 19.86 -25.95 1.45
C PHE A 290 19.38 -24.59 1.98
N ILE A 291 19.53 -24.31 3.30
CA ILE A 291 19.18 -23.00 3.87
C ILE A 291 20.03 -21.88 3.25
N ALA A 292 21.34 -22.09 3.12
CA ALA A 292 22.24 -21.10 2.50
C ALA A 292 21.84 -20.83 1.03
N GLY A 293 21.47 -21.87 0.28
CA GLY A 293 20.94 -21.76 -1.07
C GLY A 293 19.63 -20.98 -1.14
N LEU A 294 18.70 -21.22 -0.21
CA LEU A 294 17.45 -20.43 -0.13
C LEU A 294 17.73 -18.96 0.18
N LEU A 295 18.69 -18.64 1.05
CA LEU A 295 19.08 -17.25 1.32
C LEU A 295 19.65 -16.57 0.08
N LEU A 296 20.52 -17.27 -0.67
CA LEU A 296 21.06 -16.77 -1.93
C LEU A 296 19.94 -16.51 -2.95
N HIS A 297 19.06 -17.49 -3.16
CA HIS A 297 17.90 -17.36 -4.03
C HIS A 297 17.00 -16.18 -3.65
N ASN A 298 16.68 -16.06 -2.36
CA ASN A 298 15.87 -14.97 -1.84
C ASN A 298 16.55 -13.61 -2.06
N LEU A 299 17.86 -13.50 -1.87
CA LEU A 299 18.60 -12.26 -2.15
C LEU A 299 18.59 -11.90 -3.64
N GLN A 300 18.60 -12.88 -4.54
CA GLN A 300 18.48 -12.64 -5.98
C GLN A 300 17.09 -12.08 -6.33
N LEU A 301 16.00 -12.71 -5.89
CA LEU A 301 14.65 -12.24 -6.22
C LEU A 301 14.28 -10.91 -5.52
N LEU A 302 14.76 -10.66 -4.30
CA LEU A 302 14.34 -9.49 -3.52
C LEU A 302 14.79 -8.15 -4.10
N GLN A 303 15.85 -8.13 -4.92
CA GLN A 303 16.27 -6.93 -5.64
C GLN A 303 15.15 -6.37 -6.53
N PHE A 304 14.38 -7.25 -7.18
CA PHE A 304 13.42 -6.87 -8.20
C PHE A 304 11.98 -6.86 -7.71
N ASN A 305 11.67 -7.65 -6.67
CA ASN A 305 10.29 -7.93 -6.27
C ASN A 305 9.90 -7.34 -4.90
N SER A 306 10.81 -6.63 -4.23
CA SER A 306 10.53 -6.01 -2.93
C SER A 306 9.89 -4.63 -3.07
N HIS A 307 9.03 -4.29 -2.11
CA HIS A 307 8.21 -3.09 -2.13
C HIS A 307 8.41 -2.28 -0.85
N GLU A 308 8.47 -0.97 -1.00
CA GLU A 308 8.51 -0.04 0.13
C GLU A 308 7.11 0.13 0.74
N ILE A 309 6.95 -0.25 2.00
CA ILE A 309 5.78 0.06 2.82
C ILE A 309 6.02 1.45 3.41
N SER A 310 5.07 2.35 3.14
CA SER A 310 5.17 3.76 3.51
C SER A 310 4.00 4.24 4.37
N GLU A 311 4.23 5.32 5.11
CA GLU A 311 3.18 6.12 5.74
C GLU A 311 3.26 7.58 5.29
N LEU A 312 2.12 8.25 5.21
CA LEU A 312 2.05 9.67 4.93
C LEU A 312 2.21 10.46 6.24
N ILE A 313 3.32 11.18 6.38
CA ILE A 313 3.54 12.11 7.48
C ILE A 313 2.98 13.48 7.13
N ARG A 314 2.18 14.02 8.04
CA ARG A 314 1.71 15.39 8.01
C ARG A 314 2.23 16.14 9.22
N PRO A 315 2.85 17.33 9.04
CA PRO A 315 3.27 18.13 10.18
C PRO A 315 2.07 18.53 11.05
N LYS A 316 2.24 18.52 12.36
CA LYS A 316 1.20 18.94 13.31
C LYS A 316 0.77 20.39 13.04
N GLY A 317 -0.54 20.62 13.01
CA GLY A 317 -1.13 21.93 12.74
C GLY A 317 -1.36 22.24 11.26
N GLU A 318 -0.75 21.47 10.34
CA GLU A 318 -0.97 21.64 8.90
C GLU A 318 -2.29 21.00 8.46
N LYS A 319 -3.18 21.82 7.90
CA LYS A 319 -4.49 21.37 7.41
C LYS A 319 -4.43 20.79 6.01
N THR A 320 -3.47 21.22 5.19
CA THR A 320 -3.30 20.77 3.81
C THR A 320 -2.28 19.63 3.70
N LEU A 321 -2.20 19.01 2.51
CA LEU A 321 -1.20 17.99 2.18
C LEU A 321 0.08 18.58 1.55
N ALA A 322 0.19 19.91 1.41
CA ALA A 322 1.30 20.55 0.71
C ALA A 322 2.68 20.23 1.33
N LYS A 323 2.72 20.04 2.65
CA LYS A 323 3.94 19.65 3.39
C LYS A 323 3.96 18.17 3.78
N ALA A 324 3.00 17.39 3.30
CA ALA A 324 2.94 15.97 3.61
C ALA A 324 4.06 15.22 2.87
N LYS A 325 4.68 14.25 3.53
CA LYS A 325 5.76 13.44 2.97
C LYS A 325 5.44 11.97 3.14
N SER A 326 5.64 11.19 2.07
CA SER A 326 5.63 9.74 2.16
C SER A 326 6.94 9.29 2.80
N MET A 327 6.88 8.69 3.99
CA MET A 327 8.03 8.10 4.64
C MET A 327 8.03 6.59 4.45
N PHE A 328 9.15 6.06 4.00
CA PHE A 328 9.43 4.63 3.98
C PHE A 328 9.61 4.14 5.42
N ILE A 329 8.80 3.16 5.86
CA ILE A 329 8.82 2.63 7.24
C ILE A 329 9.27 1.17 7.32
N GLY A 330 9.27 0.43 6.21
CA GLY A 330 9.62 -0.98 6.18
C GLY A 330 9.42 -1.61 4.81
N GLY A 331 10.14 -2.70 4.51
CA GLY A 331 10.00 -3.43 3.26
C GLY A 331 8.96 -4.54 3.34
N GLY A 332 8.41 -4.96 2.21
CA GLY A 332 7.60 -6.17 2.09
C GLY A 332 7.61 -6.76 0.69
N VAL A 333 7.17 -8.01 0.55
CA VAL A 333 7.04 -8.69 -0.74
C VAL A 333 5.58 -9.02 -0.99
N TYR A 334 5.09 -8.66 -2.17
CA TYR A 334 3.70 -8.80 -2.58
C TYR A 334 3.70 -9.57 -3.90
N PRO A 335 3.72 -10.92 -3.89
CA PRO A 335 4.00 -11.70 -5.08
C PRO A 335 3.03 -11.45 -6.24
N THR A 336 1.76 -11.14 -5.95
CA THR A 336 0.78 -10.82 -6.99
C THR A 336 1.04 -9.45 -7.60
N VAL A 337 1.30 -8.43 -6.78
CA VAL A 337 1.63 -7.08 -7.27
C VAL A 337 2.96 -7.06 -8.01
N ALA A 338 3.94 -7.88 -7.62
CA ALA A 338 5.22 -8.01 -8.31
C ALA A 338 5.12 -8.45 -9.79
N MET A 339 3.94 -8.90 -10.25
CA MET A 339 3.65 -9.20 -11.66
C MET A 339 3.11 -7.99 -12.44
N LEU A 340 2.96 -6.81 -11.83
CA LEU A 340 2.64 -5.59 -12.56
C LEU A 340 3.93 -5.00 -13.13
N ASN A 341 4.01 -4.97 -14.45
CA ASN A 341 5.15 -4.38 -15.15
C ASN A 341 5.16 -2.85 -15.03
N HIS A 342 6.31 -2.28 -15.37
CA HIS A 342 6.55 -0.86 -15.29
C HIS A 342 5.95 -0.07 -16.46
N SER A 343 5.37 1.09 -16.16
CA SER A 343 5.20 2.19 -17.12
C SER A 343 5.63 3.53 -16.52
N CYS A 344 6.22 4.39 -17.35
CA CYS A 344 6.47 5.79 -16.98
C CYS A 344 5.18 6.62 -16.93
N ASN A 345 4.09 6.15 -17.54
CA ASN A 345 2.71 6.62 -17.38
C ASN A 345 1.84 5.47 -16.83
N PRO A 346 1.88 5.20 -15.51
CA PRO A 346 1.25 4.01 -14.94
C PRO A 346 -0.28 4.04 -15.04
N GLY A 347 -0.88 2.86 -15.15
CA GLY A 347 -2.34 2.68 -15.08
C GLY A 347 -2.89 2.76 -13.65
N VAL A 348 -2.05 2.45 -12.66
CA VAL A 348 -2.44 2.29 -11.26
C VAL A 348 -1.52 3.03 -10.30
N ILE A 349 -2.03 3.27 -9.09
CA ILE A 349 -1.23 3.64 -7.92
C ILE A 349 -1.37 2.59 -6.84
N ARG A 350 -0.36 2.53 -5.96
CA ARG A 350 -0.38 1.73 -4.74
C ARG A 350 -0.38 2.60 -3.50
N TYR A 351 -1.10 2.17 -2.47
CA TYR A 351 -1.04 2.73 -1.12
C TYR A 351 -1.29 1.63 -0.09
N PHE A 352 -1.02 1.91 1.19
CA PHE A 352 -1.06 0.90 2.24
C PHE A 352 -2.14 1.19 3.29
N ILE A 353 -2.78 0.13 3.77
CA ILE A 353 -3.60 0.12 4.97
C ILE A 353 -3.02 -0.92 5.93
N GLY A 354 -2.40 -0.44 7.01
CA GLY A 354 -1.45 -1.23 7.79
C GLY A 354 -0.33 -1.69 6.87
N THR A 355 -0.21 -3.00 6.68
CA THR A 355 0.75 -3.57 5.72
C THR A 355 0.06 -4.17 4.51
N THR A 356 -1.25 -3.99 4.32
CA THR A 356 -1.95 -4.50 3.13
C THR A 356 -1.79 -3.48 2.01
N MET A 357 -1.36 -3.91 0.84
CA MET A 357 -1.24 -3.06 -0.34
C MET A 357 -2.58 -3.01 -1.08
N ILE A 358 -3.00 -1.80 -1.41
CA ILE A 358 -4.18 -1.53 -2.23
C ILE A 358 -3.71 -0.94 -3.56
N VAL A 359 -4.09 -1.56 -4.67
CA VAL A 359 -3.78 -1.11 -6.02
C VAL A 359 -5.04 -0.56 -6.68
N ARG A 360 -5.01 0.70 -7.09
CA ARG A 360 -6.16 1.45 -7.61
C ARG A 360 -5.84 2.02 -8.99
N ALA A 361 -6.76 1.87 -9.94
CA ALA A 361 -6.68 2.51 -11.25
C ALA A 361 -6.71 4.05 -11.13
N ILE A 362 -5.84 4.72 -11.87
CA ILE A 362 -5.75 6.21 -11.95
C ILE A 362 -5.92 6.73 -13.37
N ARG A 363 -6.40 5.87 -14.26
CA ARG A 363 -6.85 6.17 -15.61
C ARG A 363 -7.75 5.04 -16.09
N THR A 364 -8.45 5.27 -17.17
CA THR A 364 -9.14 4.19 -17.88
C THR A 364 -8.07 3.22 -18.43
N ILE A 365 -8.27 1.93 -18.18
CA ILE A 365 -7.42 0.85 -18.72
C ILE A 365 -8.32 0.00 -19.62
N GLY A 366 -8.02 -0.05 -20.91
CA GLY A 366 -8.83 -0.75 -21.90
C GLY A 366 -8.79 -2.27 -21.74
N ALA A 367 -9.80 -2.97 -22.27
CA ALA A 367 -9.76 -4.43 -22.32
C ALA A 367 -8.57 -4.90 -23.18
N GLY A 368 -7.79 -5.85 -22.68
CA GLY A 368 -6.55 -6.33 -23.29
C GLY A 368 -5.34 -5.44 -23.04
N GLU A 369 -5.49 -4.28 -22.41
CA GLU A 369 -4.37 -3.41 -22.05
C GLU A 369 -3.64 -3.93 -20.81
N GLU A 370 -2.31 -3.77 -20.80
CA GLU A 370 -1.47 -4.09 -19.66
C GLU A 370 -1.75 -3.15 -18.47
N ILE A 371 -1.98 -3.74 -17.30
CA ILE A 371 -2.12 -3.03 -16.03
C ILE A 371 -0.71 -2.82 -15.49
N SER A 372 -0.16 -1.63 -15.74
CA SER A 372 1.20 -1.27 -15.35
C SER A 372 1.24 -0.36 -14.12
N GLU A 373 2.23 -0.59 -13.25
CA GLU A 373 2.56 0.30 -12.13
C GLU A 373 3.83 1.12 -12.40
N ASN A 374 4.25 1.93 -11.43
CA ASN A 374 5.47 2.71 -11.52
C ASN A 374 6.55 2.22 -10.55
N TYR A 375 7.76 2.01 -11.09
CA TYR A 375 8.92 1.50 -10.34
C TYR A 375 9.83 2.62 -9.81
N GLY A 376 9.38 3.88 -9.89
CA GLY A 376 10.12 5.06 -9.45
C GLY A 376 10.26 6.11 -10.56
N PRO A 377 10.90 5.80 -11.70
CA PRO A 377 11.04 6.75 -12.80
C PRO A 377 9.69 7.06 -13.47
N ILE A 378 9.30 8.35 -13.51
CA ILE A 378 8.01 8.81 -14.06
C ILE A 378 8.24 9.96 -15.05
N PHE A 379 7.48 10.01 -16.14
CA PHE A 379 7.74 10.99 -17.20
C PHE A 379 7.49 12.44 -16.77
N THR A 380 6.60 12.65 -15.80
CA THR A 380 6.18 13.99 -15.37
C THR A 380 7.30 14.82 -14.76
N THR A 381 8.37 14.19 -14.25
CA THR A 381 9.43 14.88 -13.49
C THR A 381 10.84 14.39 -13.81
N MET A 382 11.00 13.41 -14.70
CA MET A 382 12.30 12.81 -15.00
C MET A 382 12.48 12.62 -16.51
N PRO A 383 13.57 13.14 -17.12
CA PRO A 383 13.82 13.01 -18.56
C PRO A 383 13.94 11.55 -19.02
N GLU A 384 13.55 11.27 -20.26
CA GLU A 384 13.49 9.90 -20.80
C GLU A 384 14.81 9.14 -20.68
N SER A 385 15.93 9.78 -21.01
CA SER A 385 17.26 9.16 -20.93
C SER A 385 17.60 8.72 -19.51
N GLU A 386 17.25 9.53 -18.51
CA GLU A 386 17.46 9.19 -17.11
C GLU A 386 16.50 8.09 -16.64
N ARG A 387 15.23 8.14 -17.07
CA ARG A 387 14.25 7.08 -16.75
C ARG A 387 14.74 5.72 -17.24
N LYS A 388 15.08 5.63 -18.52
CA LYS A 388 15.60 4.39 -19.13
C LYS A 388 16.90 3.94 -18.47
N ARG A 389 17.82 4.86 -18.17
CA ARG A 389 19.08 4.53 -17.47
C ARG A 389 18.81 3.92 -16.08
N LYS A 390 17.94 4.54 -15.27
CA LYS A 390 17.61 4.03 -13.92
C LYS A 390 16.97 2.64 -13.98
N LEU A 391 16.04 2.43 -14.92
CA LEU A 391 15.39 1.14 -15.12
C LEU A 391 16.38 0.07 -15.58
N ARG A 392 17.26 0.37 -16.54
CA ARG A 392 18.34 -0.53 -16.97
C ARG A 392 19.26 -0.93 -15.83
N VAL A 393 19.62 0.00 -14.94
CA VAL A 393 20.53 -0.29 -13.82
C VAL A 393 19.86 -1.11 -12.73
N GLN A 394 18.61 -0.77 -12.37
CA GLN A 394 17.94 -1.36 -11.22
C GLN A 394 17.16 -2.64 -11.55
N TYR A 395 16.54 -2.70 -12.74
CA TYR A 395 15.60 -3.74 -13.15
C TYR A 395 15.98 -4.45 -14.46
N TRP A 396 17.06 -4.02 -15.12
CA TRP A 396 17.69 -4.72 -16.26
C TRP A 396 16.79 -4.86 -17.51
N PHE A 397 15.98 -3.84 -17.77
CA PHE A 397 15.20 -3.74 -19.00
C PHE A 397 15.18 -2.30 -19.55
N ASP A 398 14.83 -2.17 -20.82
CA ASP A 398 14.58 -0.89 -21.50
C ASP A 398 13.08 -0.62 -21.62
N CYS A 399 12.63 0.50 -21.06
CA CYS A 399 11.21 0.86 -21.04
C CYS A 399 10.73 1.38 -22.40
N ASN A 400 9.72 0.71 -22.96
CA ASN A 400 9.06 1.04 -24.22
C ASN A 400 7.59 1.48 -24.03
N CYS A 401 7.20 1.91 -22.82
CA CYS A 401 5.85 2.44 -22.58
C CYS A 401 5.56 3.65 -23.49
N GLU A 402 4.28 4.00 -23.64
CA GLU A 402 3.82 5.10 -24.52
C GLU A 402 4.55 6.43 -24.29
N ALA A 403 4.93 6.75 -23.05
CA ALA A 403 5.66 7.97 -22.73
C ALA A 403 7.13 7.94 -23.20
N CYS A 404 7.76 6.75 -23.21
CA CYS A 404 9.13 6.57 -23.69
C CYS A 404 9.17 6.41 -25.21
N SER A 405 8.24 5.67 -25.79
CA SER A 405 8.16 5.43 -27.24
C SER A 405 7.63 6.66 -27.98
N GLY A 406 6.75 7.44 -27.34
CA GLY A 406 6.24 8.70 -27.87
C GLY A 406 7.10 9.92 -27.54
N HIS A 407 8.26 9.75 -26.90
CA HIS A 407 9.17 10.83 -26.48
C HIS A 407 8.46 11.97 -25.76
N TRP A 408 7.59 11.64 -24.78
CA TRP A 408 6.80 12.65 -24.09
C TRP A 408 7.71 13.62 -23.33
N PRO A 409 7.49 14.94 -23.45
CA PRO A 409 8.24 15.93 -22.69
C PRO A 409 7.88 15.87 -21.21
N LEU A 410 8.61 16.61 -20.37
CA LEU A 410 8.24 16.77 -18.97
C LEU A 410 6.89 17.46 -18.84
N LEU A 411 6.24 17.32 -17.66
CA LEU A 411 4.90 17.85 -17.45
C LEU A 411 4.82 19.38 -17.57
N ASP A 412 5.88 20.07 -17.17
CA ASP A 412 6.04 21.53 -17.25
C ASP A 412 6.46 22.03 -18.64
N GLU A 413 6.99 21.13 -19.49
CA GLU A 413 7.38 21.39 -20.87
C GLU A 413 6.23 21.16 -21.87
N LEU A 414 5.08 20.60 -21.43
CA LEU A 414 3.90 20.44 -22.29
C LEU A 414 3.35 21.80 -22.71
N ASP A 415 3.22 22.02 -24.02
CA ASP A 415 2.62 23.22 -24.60
C ASP A 415 1.12 23.29 -24.26
N PRO A 416 0.68 24.25 -23.42
CA PRO A 416 -0.71 24.37 -23.02
C PRO A 416 -1.61 24.87 -24.16
N THR A 417 -1.04 25.40 -25.25
CA THR A 417 -1.78 25.88 -26.42
C THR A 417 -2.14 24.77 -27.40
N VAL A 418 -1.65 23.54 -27.18
CA VAL A 418 -1.94 22.39 -28.04
C VAL A 418 -2.78 21.36 -27.28
N LEU A 419 -4.05 21.26 -27.65
CA LEU A 419 -4.99 20.26 -27.17
C LEU A 419 -4.88 18.97 -27.99
N ARG A 420 -5.13 17.84 -27.34
CA ARG A 420 -4.98 16.50 -27.92
C ARG A 420 -6.31 15.76 -27.84
N PHE A 421 -7.00 15.63 -28.97
CA PHE A 421 -8.30 14.94 -29.03
C PHE A 421 -8.17 13.54 -29.62
N LYS A 422 -8.96 12.60 -29.10
CA LYS A 422 -9.18 11.29 -29.72
C LYS A 422 -10.06 11.46 -30.94
N CYS A 423 -9.71 10.81 -32.05
CA CYS A 423 -10.59 10.76 -33.22
C CYS A 423 -11.91 10.04 -32.86
N GLU A 424 -13.06 10.61 -33.24
CA GLU A 424 -14.41 10.05 -32.97
C GLU A 424 -14.66 8.69 -33.63
N THR A 425 -13.82 8.29 -34.59
CA THR A 425 -13.85 6.92 -35.16
C THR A 425 -13.39 5.86 -34.14
N GLY A 426 -12.89 6.30 -32.98
CA GLY A 426 -12.58 5.45 -31.83
C GLY A 426 -11.33 4.61 -32.03
N PRO A 427 -11.20 3.49 -31.29
CA PRO A 427 -10.03 2.62 -31.32
C PRO A 427 -9.68 2.08 -32.72
N SER A 428 -10.68 1.94 -33.60
CA SER A 428 -10.46 1.51 -35.00
C SER A 428 -9.58 2.48 -35.80
N CYS A 429 -9.62 3.78 -35.47
CA CYS A 429 -8.71 4.77 -36.01
C CYS A 429 -7.51 4.97 -35.09
N GLY A 430 -7.74 5.22 -33.80
CA GLY A 430 -6.69 5.44 -32.81
C GLY A 430 -5.82 6.67 -33.07
N ASN A 431 -6.19 7.56 -34.00
CA ASN A 431 -5.43 8.78 -34.28
C ASN A 431 -5.67 9.84 -33.21
N VAL A 432 -4.63 10.61 -32.91
CA VAL A 432 -4.68 11.78 -32.03
C VAL A 432 -4.67 13.04 -32.88
N LEU A 433 -5.64 13.90 -32.66
CA LEU A 433 -5.79 15.18 -33.36
C LEU A 433 -5.18 16.28 -32.49
N LEU A 434 -4.14 16.93 -33.00
CA LEU A 434 -3.52 18.08 -32.35
C LEU A 434 -4.23 19.34 -32.80
N VAL A 435 -4.75 20.09 -31.84
CA VAL A 435 -5.59 21.26 -32.09
C VAL A 435 -5.08 22.43 -31.28
N ARG A 436 -4.81 23.56 -31.92
CA ARG A 436 -4.41 24.76 -31.20
C ARG A 436 -5.60 25.38 -30.48
N SER A 437 -5.38 25.91 -29.28
CA SER A 437 -6.42 26.53 -28.45
C SER A 437 -7.00 27.82 -29.05
N ASP A 438 -6.31 28.43 -30.01
CA ASP A 438 -6.72 29.62 -30.76
C ASP A 438 -7.52 29.32 -32.03
N THR A 439 -7.82 28.04 -32.31
CA THR A 439 -8.61 27.66 -33.49
C THR A 439 -10.06 28.12 -33.40
N ASN A 440 -10.62 28.52 -34.54
CA ASN A 440 -12.07 28.75 -34.70
C ASN A 440 -12.78 27.53 -35.36
N GLU A 441 -12.03 26.48 -35.70
CA GLU A 441 -12.59 25.27 -36.32
C GLU A 441 -13.03 24.26 -35.26
N PHE A 442 -14.29 23.85 -35.31
CA PHE A 442 -14.86 22.84 -34.41
C PHE A 442 -14.88 21.42 -35.01
N MET A 443 -14.73 21.32 -36.33
CA MET A 443 -14.74 20.07 -37.06
C MET A 443 -13.34 19.79 -37.59
N ILE A 444 -12.58 18.96 -36.88
CA ILE A 444 -11.19 18.70 -37.20
C ILE A 444 -11.09 17.45 -38.06
N GLY A 445 -10.56 17.59 -39.27
CA GLY A 445 -10.31 16.47 -40.19
C GLY A 445 -9.24 15.53 -39.66
N CYS A 446 -9.50 14.22 -39.69
CA CYS A 446 -8.53 13.21 -39.32
C CYS A 446 -7.73 12.73 -40.54
N ALA A 447 -6.43 13.02 -40.56
CA ALA A 447 -5.55 12.59 -41.64
C ALA A 447 -5.46 11.06 -41.83
N LYS A 448 -5.77 10.28 -40.79
CA LYS A 448 -5.69 8.80 -40.83
C LYS A 448 -6.94 8.14 -41.42
N CYS A 449 -8.14 8.53 -40.99
CA CYS A 449 -9.39 7.90 -41.43
C CYS A 449 -10.23 8.75 -42.38
N GLY A 450 -9.84 9.99 -42.66
CA GLY A 450 -10.55 10.94 -43.53
C GLY A 450 -11.84 11.50 -42.95
N LYS A 451 -12.28 11.06 -41.76
CA LYS A 451 -13.49 11.57 -41.09
C LYS A 451 -13.18 12.82 -40.26
N SER A 452 -14.18 13.66 -40.05
CA SER A 452 -14.07 14.83 -39.16
C SER A 452 -14.49 14.48 -37.72
N THR A 453 -13.85 15.09 -36.74
CA THR A 453 -14.14 14.94 -35.30
C THR A 453 -14.65 16.27 -34.75
N ASN A 454 -15.78 16.21 -34.04
CA ASN A 454 -16.35 17.39 -33.38
C ASN A 454 -15.68 17.64 -32.01
N ILE A 455 -14.81 18.65 -31.95
CA ILE A 455 -14.06 18.95 -30.71
C ILE A 455 -14.88 19.73 -29.67
N LEU A 456 -16.07 20.25 -30.01
CA LEU A 456 -16.91 20.98 -29.04
C LEU A 456 -17.25 20.13 -27.81
N LYS A 457 -17.45 18.82 -28.00
CA LYS A 457 -17.70 17.89 -26.89
C LYS A 457 -16.54 17.91 -25.89
N GLY A 458 -15.30 17.81 -26.37
CA GLY A 458 -14.13 17.78 -25.50
C GLY A 458 -13.76 19.15 -24.93
N LEU A 459 -13.99 20.24 -25.67
CA LEU A 459 -13.86 21.62 -25.14
C LEU A 459 -14.84 21.88 -24.00
N LYS A 460 -16.09 21.42 -24.14
CA LYS A 460 -17.08 21.49 -23.07
C LYS A 460 -16.64 20.67 -21.85
N ILE A 461 -16.12 19.46 -22.05
CA ILE A 461 -15.59 18.64 -20.96
C ILE A 461 -14.47 19.37 -20.22
N LEU A 462 -13.50 19.96 -20.93
CA LEU A 462 -12.42 20.75 -20.31
C LEU A 462 -13.00 21.86 -19.43
N GLN A 463 -13.92 22.65 -19.98
CA GLN A 463 -14.60 23.72 -19.24
C GLN A 463 -15.36 23.22 -18.01
N ASP A 464 -16.12 22.12 -18.16
CA ASP A 464 -16.88 21.52 -17.06
C ASP A 464 -15.94 21.01 -15.95
N THR A 465 -14.78 20.44 -16.34
CA THR A 465 -13.80 19.92 -15.38
C THR A 465 -13.09 21.00 -14.57
N ASP A 466 -12.97 22.25 -15.05
CA ASP A 466 -12.34 23.35 -14.29
C ASP A 466 -13.06 23.67 -12.98
N ALA A 467 -14.39 23.65 -13.00
CA ALA A 467 -15.20 23.86 -11.79
C ALA A 467 -15.02 22.69 -10.82
N LEU A 468 -15.09 21.45 -11.32
CA LEU A 468 -14.86 20.26 -10.50
C LEU A 468 -13.45 20.24 -9.90
N PHE A 469 -12.43 20.65 -10.66
CA PHE A 469 -11.04 20.66 -10.22
C PHE A 469 -10.84 21.61 -9.05
N ARG A 470 -11.44 22.81 -9.11
CA ARG A 470 -11.43 23.77 -8.00
C ARG A 470 -12.08 23.19 -6.76
N THR A 471 -13.26 22.56 -6.90
CA THR A 471 -13.93 21.88 -5.78
C THR A 471 -13.09 20.72 -5.22
N ALA A 472 -12.48 19.90 -6.07
CA ALA A 472 -11.62 18.79 -5.67
C ALA A 472 -10.39 19.29 -4.88
N SER A 473 -9.76 20.36 -5.35
CA SER A 473 -8.62 21.00 -4.71
C SER A 473 -9.00 21.57 -3.34
N THR A 474 -10.12 22.30 -3.25
CA THR A 474 -10.62 22.81 -1.96
C THR A 474 -10.92 21.69 -0.98
N ASN A 475 -11.56 20.60 -1.42
CA ASN A 475 -11.84 19.45 -0.56
C ASN A 475 -10.54 18.81 -0.05
N LEU A 476 -9.51 18.70 -0.90
CA LEU A 476 -8.21 18.18 -0.52
C LEU A 476 -7.53 19.05 0.55
N GLU A 477 -7.56 20.37 0.37
CA GLU A 477 -7.01 21.35 1.32
C GLU A 477 -7.72 21.34 2.67
N GLN A 478 -9.03 21.07 2.66
CA GLN A 478 -9.84 20.93 3.87
C GLN A 478 -9.73 19.55 4.53
N GLY A 479 -8.95 18.63 3.96
CA GLY A 479 -8.78 17.25 4.46
C GLY A 479 -9.99 16.34 4.18
N GLN A 480 -10.92 16.77 3.34
CA GLN A 480 -12.07 15.98 2.87
C GLN A 480 -11.64 15.01 1.74
N ASN A 481 -10.72 14.11 2.08
CA ASN A 481 -9.98 13.30 1.10
C ASN A 481 -10.89 12.35 0.29
N GLU A 482 -11.99 11.85 0.87
CA GLU A 482 -12.93 10.98 0.14
C GLU A 482 -13.71 11.77 -0.93
N GLN A 483 -14.17 12.97 -0.58
CA GLN A 483 -14.87 13.86 -1.51
C GLN A 483 -13.94 14.36 -2.62
N ALA A 484 -12.72 14.75 -2.25
CA ALA A 484 -11.68 15.13 -3.20
C ALA A 484 -11.34 13.98 -4.15
N LEU A 485 -11.12 12.78 -3.63
CA LEU A 485 -10.85 11.58 -4.43
C LEU A 485 -11.96 11.33 -5.46
N LYS A 486 -13.22 11.37 -5.03
CA LYS A 486 -14.36 11.18 -5.92
C LYS A 486 -14.39 12.21 -7.05
N ALA A 487 -14.14 13.48 -6.74
CA ALA A 487 -14.13 14.55 -7.73
C ALA A 487 -12.97 14.40 -8.73
N TYR A 488 -11.75 14.11 -8.27
CA TYR A 488 -10.62 13.89 -9.18
C TYR A 488 -10.83 12.68 -10.10
N LEU A 489 -11.39 11.59 -9.57
CA LEU A 489 -11.70 10.40 -10.38
C LEU A 489 -12.74 10.68 -11.46
N GLU A 490 -13.76 11.50 -11.15
CA GLU A 490 -14.75 11.93 -12.14
C GLU A 490 -14.12 12.79 -13.24
N ILE A 491 -13.22 13.72 -12.88
CA ILE A 491 -12.47 14.51 -13.85
C ILE A 491 -11.66 13.61 -14.79
N LEU A 492 -10.89 12.67 -14.24
CA LEU A 492 -10.10 11.73 -15.05
C LEU A 492 -10.96 10.93 -16.02
N LYS A 493 -12.13 10.45 -15.56
CA LYS A 493 -13.08 9.74 -16.39
C LYS A 493 -13.59 10.61 -17.54
N LEU A 494 -13.99 11.85 -17.26
CA LEU A 494 -14.50 12.77 -18.29
C LEU A 494 -13.42 13.11 -19.32
N LEU A 495 -12.19 13.40 -18.87
CA LEU A 495 -11.07 13.71 -19.76
C LEU A 495 -10.71 12.50 -20.65
N ASP A 496 -10.75 11.28 -20.11
CA ASP A 496 -10.49 10.04 -20.86
C ASP A 496 -11.48 9.81 -22.00
N GLU A 497 -12.70 10.34 -21.96
CA GLU A 497 -13.69 10.09 -23.02
C GLU A 497 -13.31 10.71 -24.36
N THR A 498 -12.63 11.86 -24.35
CA THR A 498 -12.43 12.68 -25.56
C THR A 498 -11.00 13.10 -25.80
N LEU A 499 -10.16 13.12 -24.78
CA LEU A 499 -8.79 13.61 -24.90
C LEU A 499 -7.78 12.46 -24.90
N ALA A 500 -6.61 12.72 -25.49
CA ALA A 500 -5.51 11.78 -25.59
C ALA A 500 -4.27 12.28 -24.84
N LEU A 501 -3.62 11.40 -24.09
CA LEU A 501 -2.43 11.72 -23.31
C LEU A 501 -1.21 12.07 -24.21
N PRO A 502 -0.22 12.81 -23.67
CA PRO A 502 -0.19 13.44 -22.34
C PRO A 502 -0.98 14.75 -22.27
N ILE A 503 -1.66 14.98 -21.14
CA ILE A 503 -2.43 16.20 -20.87
C ILE A 503 -2.06 16.71 -19.49
N LYS A 504 -1.65 17.97 -19.38
CA LYS A 504 -1.17 18.53 -18.12
C LYS A 504 -2.17 18.38 -16.98
N ASP A 505 -3.40 18.85 -17.18
CA ASP A 505 -4.45 18.83 -16.15
C ASP A 505 -4.84 17.41 -15.73
N TYR A 506 -4.77 16.47 -16.67
CA TYR A 506 -4.99 15.05 -16.39
C TYR A 506 -3.98 14.51 -15.37
N HIS A 507 -2.69 14.73 -15.61
CA HIS A 507 -1.65 14.24 -14.71
C HIS A 507 -1.64 14.99 -13.37
N VAL A 508 -2.03 16.26 -13.34
CA VAL A 508 -2.28 16.98 -12.08
C VAL A 508 -3.43 16.33 -11.29
N CYS A 509 -4.52 15.93 -11.95
CA CYS A 509 -5.61 15.17 -11.32
C CYS A 509 -5.14 13.81 -10.80
N GLN A 510 -4.29 13.08 -11.54
CA GLN A 510 -3.69 11.83 -11.07
C GLN A 510 -2.88 12.02 -9.78
N GLN A 511 -2.13 13.13 -9.65
CA GLN A 511 -1.45 13.47 -8.40
C GLN A 511 -2.43 13.77 -7.26
N GLY A 512 -3.55 14.44 -7.55
CA GLY A 512 -4.66 14.62 -6.62
C GLY A 512 -5.21 13.29 -6.10
N VAL A 513 -5.50 12.34 -6.99
CA VAL A 513 -5.94 10.97 -6.65
C VAL A 513 -4.91 10.26 -5.78
N ARG A 514 -3.63 10.36 -6.12
CA ARG A 514 -2.53 9.78 -5.34
C ARG A 514 -2.48 10.34 -3.93
N LEU A 515 -2.51 11.66 -3.77
CA LEU A 515 -2.48 12.31 -2.45
C LEU A 515 -3.69 11.92 -1.59
N CYS A 516 -4.90 11.92 -2.17
CA CYS A 516 -6.10 11.47 -1.46
C CYS A 516 -5.97 10.01 -1.02
N SER A 517 -5.50 9.12 -1.90
CA SER A 517 -5.35 7.69 -1.61
C SER A 517 -4.33 7.42 -0.50
N LEU A 518 -3.19 8.13 -0.52
CA LEU A 518 -2.21 8.05 0.57
C LEU A 518 -2.79 8.54 1.90
N ALA A 519 -3.57 9.62 1.89
CA ALA A 519 -4.19 10.17 3.10
C ALA A 519 -5.31 9.30 3.67
N LEU A 520 -5.95 8.47 2.84
CA LEU A 520 -6.92 7.45 3.26
C LEU A 520 -6.27 6.13 3.71
N GLY A 521 -4.95 5.99 3.50
CA GLY A 521 -4.15 4.85 3.93
C GLY A 521 -3.49 5.07 5.29
N ASN A 522 -2.23 4.65 5.40
CA ASN A 522 -1.39 4.92 6.55
C ASN A 522 -1.06 6.42 6.63
N VAL A 523 -1.55 7.10 7.66
CA VAL A 523 -1.28 8.52 7.90
C VAL A 523 -0.91 8.75 9.37
N ALA A 524 0.07 9.63 9.60
CA ALA A 524 0.43 10.10 10.93
C ALA A 524 0.60 11.61 10.96
N TYR A 525 0.25 12.20 12.11
CA TYR A 525 0.40 13.62 12.39
C TYR A 525 1.54 13.77 13.40
N VAL A 526 2.65 14.37 12.97
CA VAL A 526 3.90 14.43 13.76
C VAL A 526 4.31 15.87 13.97
#